data_AF-A0A971HF23-F1
#
_entry.id   AF-A0A971HF23-F1
#
_cell.length_a   1.000
_cell.length_b   1.000
_cell.length_c   1.000
_cell.angle_alpha   90.00
_cell.angle_beta   90.00
_cell.angle_gamma   90.00
#
_symmetry.space_group_name_H-M   'P 1'
#
loop_
_entity.id
_entity.type
_entity.pdbx_description
1 polymer ?
#
loop_
_entity_poly.entity_id
_entity_poly.type
_entity_poly.pdbx_seq_one_letter_code
_entity_poly.pdbx_strand_id
1 'polypeptide(L)'
;MPHDVLYGKTLRKSYARTKEIQDMPNLLEIQRESYTWFLNEGLREVFADVDSVSDYSGNLELSFVDYSMNEKPKYTEEECRARDATYAAPLKVGVRLRNKETEEIKEQEIFMGDFPLMTDSGTFIINGAERVIVSQIVRSPGIYYDKKTDKSATSICSATVIPYHGAWLEYETDLNDVFYARIDKNRKIPVTWLLRAIGRRDEQKPHTWLSCAGGGAGAVTNEQLREIFGDDEKVMATLEKDPCLSREESLIEVYRKLRPGDPPTVESAETLLDNLFFDKRRYDISSVGR
;
A
#
# COMPACT_ATOMS: atom_id res chain seq x y z
N MET A 1 40.76 34.62 -9.90
CA MET A 1 41.07 35.22 -11.23
C MET A 1 40.14 34.58 -12.25
N PRO A 2 39.73 35.30 -13.31
CA PRO A 2 38.98 34.68 -14.39
C PRO A 2 39.80 33.56 -15.02
N HIS A 3 39.17 32.42 -15.27
CA HIS A 3 39.80 31.24 -15.86
C HIS A 3 38.94 30.73 -17.03
N ASP A 4 39.56 30.01 -17.96
CA ASP A 4 38.85 29.44 -19.10
C ASP A 4 38.21 28.11 -18.74
N VAL A 5 36.94 27.95 -19.10
CA VAL A 5 36.18 26.71 -18.95
C VAL A 5 35.65 26.31 -20.33
N LEU A 6 35.87 25.06 -20.71
CA LEU A 6 35.40 24.50 -21.97
C LEU A 6 33.95 24.04 -21.82
N TYR A 7 33.02 24.67 -22.55
CA TYR A 7 31.63 24.23 -22.62
C TYR A 7 31.34 23.66 -24.01
N GLY A 8 31.34 22.32 -24.10
CA GLY A 8 31.21 21.60 -25.37
C GLY A 8 32.38 21.91 -26.31
N LYS A 9 32.12 22.68 -27.37
CA LYS A 9 33.14 23.07 -28.37
C LYS A 9 33.70 24.48 -28.17
N THR A 10 33.18 25.27 -27.22
CA THR A 10 33.51 26.69 -27.06
C THR A 10 34.15 26.98 -25.71
N LEU A 11 35.28 27.70 -25.70
CA LEU A 11 35.89 28.21 -24.47
C LEU A 11 35.15 29.45 -23.98
N ARG A 12 34.81 29.49 -22.69
CA ARG A 12 34.18 30.64 -22.03
C ARG A 12 34.98 31.06 -20.79
N LYS A 13 35.09 32.36 -20.55
CA LYS A 13 35.68 32.91 -19.32
C LYS A 13 34.70 32.73 -18.16
N SER A 14 35.12 32.01 -17.13
CA SER A 14 34.42 31.89 -15.85
C SER A 14 35.04 32.79 -14.79
N TYR A 15 34.18 33.46 -14.01
CA TYR A 15 34.57 34.28 -12.85
C TYR A 15 34.29 33.55 -11.52
N ALA A 16 33.92 32.27 -11.56
CA ALA A 16 33.66 31.47 -10.37
C ALA A 16 34.88 31.50 -9.44
N ARG A 17 34.64 31.77 -8.15
CA ARG A 17 35.69 31.82 -7.12
C ARG A 17 35.90 30.47 -6.46
N THR A 18 34.87 29.63 -6.44
CA THR A 18 34.87 28.29 -5.87
C THR A 18 35.06 27.26 -6.97
N LYS A 19 35.79 26.18 -6.67
CA LYS A 19 35.95 25.05 -7.59
C LYS A 19 34.73 24.12 -7.47
N GLU A 20 34.16 23.78 -8.61
CA GLU A 20 33.13 22.73 -8.71
C GLU A 20 33.80 21.37 -8.46
N ILE A 21 33.29 20.62 -7.47
CA ILE A 21 33.89 19.36 -7.00
C ILE A 21 33.26 18.16 -7.72
N GLN A 22 32.02 18.30 -8.15
CA GLN A 22 31.23 17.27 -8.80
C GLN A 22 30.61 17.85 -10.06
N ASP A 23 30.70 17.11 -11.16
CA ASP A 23 30.10 17.51 -12.43
C ASP A 23 28.57 17.43 -12.36
N MET A 24 27.91 18.19 -13.24
CA MET A 24 26.46 18.18 -13.36
C MET A 24 25.97 16.75 -13.71
N PRO A 25 25.09 16.14 -12.89
CA PRO A 25 24.53 14.83 -13.19
C PRO A 25 23.58 14.89 -14.39
N ASN A 26 23.21 13.73 -14.92
CA ASN A 26 22.21 13.66 -15.96
C ASN A 26 20.82 13.99 -15.38
N LEU A 27 20.23 15.10 -15.81
CA LEU A 27 18.95 15.60 -15.28
C LEU A 27 17.75 14.68 -15.60
N LEU A 28 17.90 13.75 -16.54
CA LEU A 28 16.89 12.75 -16.93
C LEU A 28 17.15 11.37 -16.30
N GLU A 29 18.25 11.22 -15.56
CA GLU A 29 18.68 9.96 -14.96
C GLU A 29 17.60 9.35 -14.10
N ILE A 30 16.97 10.14 -13.23
CA ILE A 30 15.89 9.69 -12.35
C ILE A 30 14.75 8.99 -13.09
N GLN A 31 14.33 9.51 -14.25
CA GLN A 31 13.24 8.91 -15.04
C GLN A 31 13.71 7.62 -15.72
N ARG A 32 14.91 7.65 -16.30
CA ARG A 32 15.47 6.52 -17.05
C ARG A 32 15.83 5.35 -16.16
N GLU A 33 16.45 5.62 -15.02
CA GLU A 33 16.80 4.62 -14.02
C GLU A 33 15.54 4.00 -13.42
N SER A 34 14.56 4.83 -13.03
CA SER A 34 13.29 4.34 -12.49
C SER A 34 12.56 3.42 -13.46
N TYR A 35 12.51 3.77 -14.75
CA TYR A 35 11.85 2.95 -15.76
C TYR A 35 12.64 1.67 -16.09
N THR A 36 13.98 1.76 -16.11
CA THR A 36 14.85 0.59 -16.32
C THR A 36 14.72 -0.40 -15.16
N TRP A 37 14.71 0.10 -13.93
CA TRP A 37 14.44 -0.69 -12.73
C TRP A 37 13.05 -1.33 -12.79
N PHE A 38 12.03 -0.55 -13.17
CA PHE A 38 10.66 -1.05 -13.28
C PHE A 38 10.55 -2.21 -14.27
N LEU A 39 11.21 -2.11 -15.44
CA LEU A 39 11.26 -3.23 -16.38
C LEU A 39 12.01 -4.41 -15.76
N ASN A 40 13.27 -4.24 -15.34
CA ASN A 40 14.12 -5.37 -14.96
C ASN A 40 13.70 -6.10 -13.65
N GLU A 41 13.20 -5.34 -12.68
CA GLU A 41 12.90 -5.82 -11.31
C GLU A 41 11.43 -5.61 -10.96
N GLY A 42 10.90 -4.39 -11.13
CA GLY A 42 9.56 -4.04 -10.67
C GLY A 42 8.44 -4.91 -11.26
N LEU A 43 8.49 -5.23 -12.56
CA LEU A 43 7.51 -6.13 -13.18
C LEU A 43 7.54 -7.53 -12.56
N ARG A 44 8.72 -8.05 -12.21
CA ARG A 44 8.84 -9.36 -11.55
C ARG A 44 8.27 -9.34 -10.14
N GLU A 45 8.52 -8.25 -9.40
CA GLU A 45 7.94 -8.07 -8.07
C GLU A 45 6.40 -8.05 -8.13
N VAL A 46 5.83 -7.36 -9.12
CA VAL A 46 4.36 -7.33 -9.32
C VAL A 46 3.80 -8.71 -9.63
N PHE A 47 4.44 -9.49 -10.51
CA PHE A 47 3.99 -10.87 -10.80
C PHE A 47 4.16 -11.81 -9.61
N ALA A 48 5.23 -11.64 -8.81
CA ALA A 48 5.47 -12.41 -7.61
C ALA A 48 4.46 -12.11 -6.49
N ASP A 49 3.99 -10.87 -6.37
CA ASP A 49 2.99 -10.46 -5.37
C ASP A 49 1.62 -11.13 -5.61
N VAL A 50 1.27 -11.38 -6.88
CA VAL A 50 0.04 -12.12 -7.23
C VAL A 50 0.16 -13.63 -6.91
N ASP A 51 1.39 -14.16 -6.81
CA ASP A 51 1.78 -15.54 -6.46
C ASP A 51 1.07 -16.61 -7.32
N SER A 52 -0.13 -17.00 -6.91
CA SER A 52 -1.00 -17.88 -7.65
C SER A 52 -2.48 -17.50 -7.54
N VAL A 53 -3.19 -17.69 -8.65
CA VAL A 53 -4.64 -17.55 -8.74
C VAL A 53 -5.24 -18.95 -8.74
N SER A 54 -6.03 -19.24 -7.71
CA SER A 54 -6.79 -20.48 -7.62
C SER A 54 -8.23 -20.28 -8.05
N ASP A 55 -8.84 -21.30 -8.64
CA ASP A 55 -10.28 -21.34 -8.83
C ASP A 55 -11.03 -21.47 -7.49
N TYR A 56 -12.34 -21.27 -7.51
CA TYR A 56 -13.17 -21.35 -6.30
C TYR A 56 -13.12 -22.74 -5.63
N SER A 57 -12.98 -23.80 -6.42
CA SER A 57 -12.87 -25.17 -5.92
C SER A 57 -11.47 -25.52 -5.41
N GLY A 58 -10.46 -24.70 -5.73
CA GLY A 58 -9.05 -24.93 -5.35
C GLY A 58 -8.33 -25.99 -6.18
N ASN A 59 -8.94 -26.47 -7.27
CA ASN A 59 -8.43 -27.55 -8.13
C ASN A 59 -7.47 -27.05 -9.20
N LEU A 60 -7.67 -25.83 -9.71
CA LEU A 60 -6.84 -25.23 -10.74
C LEU A 60 -6.04 -24.10 -10.12
N GLU A 61 -4.73 -24.12 -10.34
CA GLU A 61 -3.81 -23.10 -9.85
C GLU A 61 -3.00 -22.54 -11.02
N LEU A 62 -3.14 -21.24 -11.26
CA LEU A 62 -2.38 -20.50 -12.26
C LEU A 62 -1.27 -19.72 -11.54
N SER A 63 -0.02 -19.99 -11.89
CA SER A 63 1.16 -19.29 -11.37
C SER A 63 1.92 -18.58 -12.50
N PHE A 64 2.44 -17.40 -12.20
CA PHE A 64 3.29 -16.64 -13.11
C PHE A 64 4.74 -17.13 -13.00
N VAL A 65 5.42 -17.34 -14.13
CA VAL A 65 6.79 -17.85 -14.15
C VAL A 65 7.78 -16.73 -14.44
N ASP A 66 7.63 -16.07 -15.59
CA ASP A 66 8.46 -14.93 -15.98
C ASP A 66 7.74 -14.14 -17.07
N TYR A 67 8.31 -13.00 -17.47
CA TYR A 67 7.82 -12.21 -18.59
C TYR A 67 8.93 -12.01 -19.65
N SER A 68 8.52 -11.77 -20.89
CA SER A 68 9.41 -11.49 -22.01
C SER A 68 8.92 -10.26 -22.78
N MET A 69 9.87 -9.40 -23.16
CA MET A 69 9.63 -8.21 -24.00
C MET A 69 10.75 -8.06 -25.04
N ASN A 70 11.14 -9.19 -25.63
CA ASN A 70 12.30 -9.28 -26.53
C ASN A 70 11.97 -8.87 -27.98
N GLU A 71 10.69 -8.73 -28.30
CA GLU A 71 10.25 -8.31 -29.62
C GLU A 71 10.44 -6.81 -29.78
N LYS A 72 10.96 -6.43 -30.95
CA LYS A 72 11.15 -5.02 -31.26
C LYS A 72 9.77 -4.33 -31.38
N PRO A 73 9.70 -3.03 -31.01
CA PRO A 73 8.52 -2.23 -31.31
C PRO A 73 8.14 -2.33 -32.77
N LYS A 74 6.82 -2.33 -33.03
CA LYS A 74 6.28 -2.46 -34.38
C LYS A 74 6.75 -1.34 -35.32
N TYR A 75 6.97 -0.16 -34.77
CA TYR A 75 7.40 1.05 -35.48
C TYR A 75 8.50 1.76 -34.69
N THR A 76 9.31 2.54 -35.40
CA THR A 76 10.29 3.45 -34.79
C THR A 76 9.60 4.66 -34.15
N GLU A 77 10.32 5.40 -33.29
CA GLU A 77 9.79 6.61 -32.66
C GLU A 77 9.27 7.64 -33.70
N GLU A 78 10.00 7.85 -34.79
CA GLU A 78 9.60 8.78 -35.86
C GLU A 78 8.34 8.34 -36.59
N GLU A 79 8.22 7.04 -36.88
CA GLU A 79 7.02 6.47 -37.50
C GLU A 79 5.81 6.54 -36.58
N CYS A 80 5.99 6.33 -35.26
CA CYS A 80 4.92 6.47 -34.29
C CYS A 80 4.37 7.90 -34.26
N ARG A 81 5.24 8.92 -34.27
CA ARG A 81 4.83 10.33 -34.36
C ARG A 81 4.10 10.64 -35.67
N ALA A 82 4.56 10.07 -36.80
CA ALA A 82 3.98 10.35 -38.11
C ALA A 82 2.65 9.62 -38.39
N ARG A 83 2.39 8.49 -37.72
CA ARG A 83 1.23 7.61 -37.97
C ARG A 83 0.20 7.63 -36.84
N ASP A 84 0.32 8.56 -35.90
CA ASP A 84 -0.51 8.61 -34.69
C ASP A 84 -0.53 7.29 -33.91
N ALA A 85 0.60 6.56 -33.92
CA ALA A 85 0.76 5.28 -33.26
C ALA A 85 1.49 5.41 -31.91
N THR A 86 1.31 4.41 -31.05
CA THR A 86 2.01 4.32 -29.75
C THR A 86 3.33 3.58 -29.92
N TYR A 87 4.41 4.09 -29.32
CA TYR A 87 5.71 3.41 -29.29
C TYR A 87 5.72 2.39 -28.15
N ALA A 88 5.54 1.11 -28.50
CA ALA A 88 5.38 0.02 -27.55
C ALA A 88 5.96 -1.29 -28.09
N ALA A 89 6.34 -2.18 -27.18
CA ALA A 89 6.75 -3.55 -27.47
C ALA A 89 5.76 -4.54 -26.85
N PRO A 90 5.51 -5.71 -27.48
CA PRO A 90 4.57 -6.67 -26.96
C PRO A 90 5.13 -7.33 -25.68
N LEU A 91 4.35 -7.26 -24.61
CA LEU A 91 4.61 -7.96 -23.35
C LEU A 91 3.98 -9.34 -23.40
N LYS A 92 4.81 -10.35 -23.23
CA LYS A 92 4.38 -11.74 -23.09
C LYS A 92 4.73 -12.25 -21.70
N VAL A 93 3.88 -13.11 -21.16
CA VAL A 93 4.06 -13.67 -19.82
C VAL A 93 3.96 -15.18 -19.91
N GLY A 94 4.96 -15.86 -19.37
CA GLY A 94 4.96 -17.30 -19.17
C GLY A 94 4.10 -17.64 -17.97
N VAL A 95 3.01 -18.37 -18.21
CA VAL A 95 2.12 -18.85 -17.15
C VAL A 95 2.20 -20.37 -17.06
N ARG A 96 2.02 -20.88 -15.84
CA ARG A 96 1.94 -22.29 -15.53
C ARG A 96 0.59 -22.57 -14.90
N LEU A 97 -0.20 -23.44 -15.52
CA LEU A 97 -1.45 -23.96 -14.99
C LEU A 97 -1.21 -25.35 -14.42
N ARG A 98 -1.41 -25.53 -13.11
CA ARG A 98 -1.38 -26.82 -12.43
C ARG A 98 -2.80 -27.26 -12.12
N ASN A 99 -3.17 -28.45 -12.58
CA ASN A 99 -4.37 -29.13 -12.12
C ASN A 99 -4.00 -30.03 -10.93
N LYS A 100 -4.53 -29.73 -9.74
CA LYS A 100 -4.23 -30.46 -8.50
C LYS A 100 -4.88 -31.85 -8.45
N GLU A 101 -5.92 -32.10 -9.24
CA GLU A 101 -6.58 -33.41 -9.30
C GLU A 101 -5.77 -34.40 -10.16
N THR A 102 -5.23 -33.94 -11.28
CA THR A 102 -4.48 -34.78 -12.22
C THR A 102 -2.96 -34.67 -12.07
N GLU A 103 -2.48 -33.68 -11.29
CA GLU A 103 -1.08 -33.25 -11.21
C GLU A 103 -0.46 -32.89 -12.58
N GLU A 104 -1.31 -32.56 -13.57
CA GLU A 104 -0.88 -32.11 -14.87
C GLU A 104 -0.46 -30.64 -14.82
N ILE A 105 0.71 -30.34 -15.39
CA ILE A 105 1.25 -28.99 -15.50
C ILE A 105 1.29 -28.60 -16.98
N LYS A 106 0.64 -27.47 -17.31
CA LYS A 106 0.68 -26.86 -18.64
C LYS A 106 1.34 -25.49 -18.55
N GLU A 107 2.42 -25.32 -19.30
CA GLU A 107 3.10 -24.04 -19.44
C GLU A 107 2.80 -23.42 -20.81
N GLN A 108 2.47 -22.14 -20.81
CA GLN A 108 2.19 -21.40 -22.03
C GLN A 108 2.66 -19.96 -21.89
N GLU A 109 3.22 -19.42 -22.99
CA GLU A 109 3.47 -18.00 -23.11
C GLU A 109 2.21 -17.30 -23.68
N ILE A 110 1.70 -16.32 -22.94
CA ILE A 110 0.49 -15.57 -23.27
C ILE A 110 0.86 -14.13 -23.57
N PHE A 111 0.30 -13.56 -24.64
CA PHE A 111 0.39 -12.14 -24.93
C PHE A 111 -0.52 -11.35 -23.97
N MET A 112 0.07 -10.50 -23.13
CA MET A 112 -0.66 -9.68 -22.17
C MET A 112 -1.09 -8.32 -22.76
N GLY A 113 -0.33 -7.80 -23.73
CA GLY A 113 -0.62 -6.52 -24.36
C GLY A 113 0.63 -5.80 -24.83
N ASP A 114 0.45 -4.67 -25.50
CA ASP A 114 1.55 -3.79 -25.89
C ASP A 114 1.94 -2.88 -24.71
N PHE A 115 3.23 -2.86 -24.37
CA PHE A 115 3.78 -2.08 -23.27
C PHE A 115 4.54 -0.86 -23.81
N PRO A 116 4.13 0.38 -23.48
CA PRO A 116 4.80 1.59 -23.95
C PRO A 116 6.24 1.68 -23.48
N LEU A 117 7.17 1.98 -24.39
CA LEU A 117 8.60 2.14 -24.09
C LEU A 117 8.98 3.61 -23.92
N MET A 118 9.92 3.87 -23.03
CA MET A 118 10.52 5.19 -22.83
C MET A 118 11.55 5.48 -23.92
N THR A 119 11.47 6.67 -24.52
CA THR A 119 12.47 7.17 -25.49
C THR A 119 13.77 7.58 -24.78
N ASP A 120 14.84 7.82 -25.54
CA ASP A 120 16.11 8.30 -24.99
C ASP A 120 15.99 9.65 -24.25
N SER A 121 14.97 10.42 -24.58
CA SER A 121 14.66 11.72 -23.96
C SER A 121 13.83 11.63 -22.68
N GLY A 122 13.44 10.42 -22.25
CA GLY A 122 12.61 10.22 -21.06
C GLY A 122 11.11 10.48 -21.28
N THR A 123 10.67 10.45 -22.54
CA THR A 123 9.26 10.66 -22.94
C THR A 123 8.62 9.36 -23.41
N PHE A 124 7.30 9.35 -23.55
CA PHE A 124 6.52 8.25 -24.12
C PHE A 124 5.72 8.78 -25.31
N ILE A 125 5.71 8.05 -26.43
CA ILE A 125 4.89 8.38 -27.59
C ILE A 125 3.59 7.59 -27.49
N ILE A 126 2.48 8.26 -27.20
CA ILE A 126 1.14 7.66 -27.07
C ILE A 126 0.23 8.29 -28.11
N ASN A 127 -0.25 7.49 -29.05
CA ASN A 127 -1.08 7.93 -30.19
C ASN A 127 -0.45 9.11 -30.94
N GLY A 128 0.84 8.99 -31.32
CA GLY A 128 1.61 10.03 -32.01
C GLY A 128 2.09 11.21 -31.16
N ALA A 129 1.47 11.44 -30.00
CA ALA A 129 1.81 12.54 -29.12
C ALA A 129 2.87 12.13 -28.07
N GLU A 130 3.86 12.99 -27.86
CA GLU A 130 4.81 12.83 -26.76
C GLU A 130 4.19 13.22 -25.43
N ARG A 131 4.41 12.38 -24.42
CA ARG A 131 3.93 12.55 -23.06
C ARG A 131 5.06 12.32 -22.08
N VAL A 132 4.98 12.98 -20.94
CA VAL A 132 5.90 12.82 -19.81
C VAL A 132 5.08 12.42 -18.60
N ILE A 133 5.59 11.44 -17.85
CA ILE A 133 5.05 11.06 -16.55
C ILE A 133 5.80 11.88 -15.51
N VAL A 134 5.07 12.65 -14.71
CA VAL A 134 5.66 13.55 -13.71
C VAL A 134 5.71 12.82 -12.36
N SER A 135 6.85 12.90 -11.68
CA SER A 135 7.01 12.32 -10.34
C SER A 135 6.04 12.97 -9.35
N GLN A 136 5.34 12.14 -8.59
CA GLN A 136 4.42 12.59 -7.54
C GLN A 136 5.11 12.52 -6.18
N ILE A 137 4.88 13.55 -5.35
CA ILE A 137 5.29 13.53 -3.94
C ILE A 137 4.06 13.17 -3.10
N VAL A 138 4.12 12.03 -2.43
CA VAL A 138 3.08 11.53 -1.52
C VAL A 138 3.67 11.29 -0.13
N ARG A 139 2.81 11.17 0.89
CA ARG A 139 3.25 10.75 2.22
C ARG A 139 3.72 9.30 2.14
N SER A 140 4.84 8.99 2.78
CA SER A 140 5.29 7.61 2.89
C SER A 140 4.30 6.80 3.74
N PRO A 141 4.11 5.50 3.44
CA PRO A 141 3.45 4.59 4.36
C PRO A 141 4.13 4.59 5.73
N GLY A 142 3.35 4.37 6.78
CA GLY A 142 3.85 4.37 8.17
C GLY A 142 2.89 5.01 9.15
N ILE A 143 3.40 5.34 10.34
CA ILE A 143 2.62 5.90 11.45
C ILE A 143 3.03 7.35 11.66
N TYR A 144 2.04 8.24 11.61
CA TYR A 144 2.21 9.66 11.86
C TYR A 144 1.51 10.06 13.15
N TYR A 145 2.20 10.79 14.00
CA TYR A 145 1.62 11.36 15.22
C TYR A 145 1.42 12.86 15.04
N ASP A 146 0.30 13.36 15.54
CA ASP A 146 -0.01 14.78 15.58
C ASP A 146 -0.60 15.15 16.95
N LYS A 147 -0.38 16.39 17.37
CA LYS A 147 -0.85 16.92 18.64
C LYS A 147 -1.39 18.32 18.42
N LYS A 148 -2.69 18.50 18.65
CA LYS A 148 -3.37 19.80 18.56
C LYS A 148 -3.73 20.27 19.95
N THR A 149 -3.19 21.43 20.34
CA THR A 149 -3.54 22.05 21.61
C THR A 149 -4.67 23.03 21.37
N ASP A 150 -5.80 22.81 22.04
CA ASP A 150 -6.94 23.73 21.99
C ASP A 150 -6.65 25.00 22.83
N LYS A 151 -7.47 26.05 22.65
CA LYS A 151 -7.41 27.28 23.43
C LYS A 151 -7.55 27.04 24.95
N SER A 152 -8.18 25.92 25.32
CA SER A 152 -8.37 25.48 26.71
C SER A 152 -7.11 24.82 27.31
N ALA A 153 -5.97 24.83 26.61
CA ALA A 153 -4.71 24.16 26.95
C ALA A 153 -4.76 22.62 27.00
N THR A 154 -5.92 22.02 26.76
CA THR A 154 -6.06 20.57 26.55
C THR A 154 -5.47 20.17 25.20
N SER A 155 -4.69 19.10 25.19
CA SER A 155 -4.05 18.57 23.99
C SER A 155 -4.80 17.35 23.47
N ILE A 156 -5.24 17.40 22.22
CA ILE A 156 -5.75 16.26 21.47
C ILE A 156 -4.56 15.61 20.75
N CYS A 157 -4.34 14.34 21.06
CA CYS A 157 -3.34 13.53 20.37
C CYS A 157 -4.03 12.69 19.30
N SER A 158 -3.41 12.58 18.13
CA SER A 158 -3.86 11.71 17.06
C SER A 158 -2.71 10.90 16.48
N ALA A 159 -3.01 9.69 16.04
CA ALA A 159 -2.10 8.86 15.27
C ALA A 159 -2.79 8.42 13.98
N THR A 160 -2.08 8.40 12.85
CA THR A 160 -2.60 7.93 11.58
C THR A 160 -1.66 6.87 11.01
N VAL A 161 -2.20 5.68 10.80
CA VAL A 161 -1.53 4.58 10.10
C VAL A 161 -1.92 4.67 8.63
N ILE A 162 -0.94 4.96 7.79
CA ILE A 162 -1.08 5.07 6.35
C ILE A 162 -0.48 3.82 5.72
N PRO A 163 -1.28 2.90 5.16
CA PRO A 163 -0.74 1.78 4.40
C PRO A 163 -0.28 2.23 2.99
N TYR A 164 0.53 1.39 2.35
CA TYR A 164 0.84 1.51 0.93
C TYR A 164 -0.39 1.12 0.08
N HIS A 165 -1.02 0.00 0.44
CA HIS A 165 -2.29 -0.46 -0.10
C HIS A 165 -3.21 -0.87 1.04
N GLY A 166 -4.46 -0.40 1.04
CA GLY A 166 -5.47 -0.78 2.03
C GLY A 166 -6.12 0.40 2.76
N ALA A 167 -6.86 0.06 3.81
CA ALA A 167 -7.66 1.03 4.58
C ALA A 167 -6.82 1.85 5.56
N TRP A 168 -7.06 3.15 5.64
CA TRP A 168 -6.40 3.98 6.64
C TRP A 168 -6.95 3.71 8.03
N LEU A 169 -6.10 3.77 9.05
CA LEU A 169 -6.50 3.65 10.44
C LEU A 169 -6.07 4.90 11.20
N GLU A 170 -7.05 5.71 11.59
CA GLU A 170 -6.84 6.95 12.32
C GLU A 170 -7.29 6.77 13.78
N TYR A 171 -6.52 7.33 14.70
CA TYR A 171 -6.73 7.29 16.13
C TYR A 171 -6.72 8.72 16.65
N GLU A 172 -7.65 9.06 17.53
CA GLU A 172 -7.72 10.40 18.11
C GLU A 172 -8.38 10.38 19.49
N THR A 173 -7.88 11.22 20.40
CA THR A 173 -8.55 11.49 21.68
C THR A 173 -9.48 12.70 21.54
N ASP A 174 -10.59 12.73 22.26
CA ASP A 174 -11.41 13.95 22.40
C ASP A 174 -10.97 14.80 23.60
N LEU A 175 -11.72 15.87 23.88
CA LEU A 175 -11.47 16.77 25.02
C LEU A 175 -11.82 16.14 26.38
N ASN A 176 -12.56 15.04 26.40
CA ASN A 176 -12.93 14.29 27.60
C ASN A 176 -12.08 13.02 27.75
N ASP A 177 -10.91 12.98 27.10
CA ASP A 177 -9.99 11.84 27.08
C ASP A 177 -10.57 10.54 26.51
N VAL A 178 -11.70 10.61 25.78
CA VAL A 178 -12.29 9.45 25.11
C VAL A 178 -11.48 9.12 23.88
N PHE A 179 -11.11 7.85 23.74
CA PHE A 179 -10.27 7.38 22.67
C PHE A 179 -11.10 6.78 21.53
N TYR A 180 -10.96 7.37 20.34
CA TYR A 180 -11.66 6.98 19.13
C TYR A 180 -10.71 6.39 18.08
N ALA A 181 -11.26 5.50 17.28
CA ALA A 181 -10.68 5.02 16.03
C ALA A 181 -11.57 5.42 14.84
N ARG A 182 -10.97 5.49 13.65
CA ARG A 182 -11.66 5.67 12.39
C ARG A 182 -11.00 4.79 11.33
N ILE A 183 -11.84 4.05 10.62
CA ILE A 183 -11.43 3.13 9.56
C ILE A 183 -11.82 3.72 8.21
N ASP A 184 -10.84 3.91 7.33
CA ASP A 184 -11.02 4.40 5.95
C ASP A 184 -11.91 5.64 5.83
N LYS A 185 -11.61 6.69 6.62
CA LYS A 185 -12.34 7.97 6.64
C LYS A 185 -13.83 7.89 6.99
N ASN A 186 -14.31 6.78 7.55
CA ASN A 186 -15.68 6.64 8.04
C ASN A 186 -15.94 7.44 9.33
N ARG A 187 -17.10 7.24 9.95
CA ARG A 187 -17.41 7.89 11.24
C ARG A 187 -16.52 7.33 12.36
N LYS A 188 -16.22 8.18 13.35
CA LYS A 188 -15.49 7.78 14.56
C LYS A 188 -16.25 6.68 15.30
N ILE A 189 -15.52 5.69 15.78
CA ILE A 189 -15.98 4.61 16.66
C ILE A 189 -15.13 4.61 17.94
N PRO A 190 -15.68 4.27 19.12
CA PRO A 190 -14.85 4.02 20.29
C PRO A 190 -13.76 2.99 19.99
N VAL A 191 -12.52 3.24 20.41
CA VAL A 191 -11.40 2.32 20.10
C VAL A 191 -11.66 0.90 20.62
N THR A 192 -12.41 0.79 21.72
CA THR A 192 -12.82 -0.45 22.37
C THR A 192 -13.65 -1.36 21.46
N TRP A 193 -14.42 -0.80 20.50
CA TRP A 193 -15.13 -1.60 19.49
C TRP A 193 -14.14 -2.34 18.60
N LEU A 194 -13.13 -1.62 18.11
CA LEU A 194 -12.09 -2.18 17.26
C LEU A 194 -11.28 -3.23 18.03
N LEU A 195 -10.88 -2.91 19.27
CA LEU A 195 -10.12 -3.82 20.13
C LEU A 195 -10.88 -5.14 20.38
N ARG A 196 -12.16 -5.09 20.72
CA ARG A 196 -12.98 -6.32 20.90
C ARG A 196 -13.19 -7.08 19.59
N ALA A 197 -13.38 -6.37 18.48
CA ALA A 197 -13.60 -6.99 17.18
C ALA A 197 -12.39 -7.82 16.72
N ILE A 198 -11.18 -7.24 16.78
CA ILE A 198 -9.93 -7.88 16.34
C ILE A 198 -9.29 -8.75 17.43
N GLY A 199 -9.66 -8.55 18.69
CA GLY A 199 -9.11 -9.24 19.85
C GLY A 199 -9.58 -10.69 20.01
N ARG A 200 -9.97 -11.38 18.93
CA ARG A 200 -10.34 -12.79 18.99
C ARG A 200 -9.15 -13.63 19.43
N ARG A 201 -9.41 -14.64 20.26
CA ARG A 201 -8.38 -15.61 20.61
C ARG A 201 -8.06 -16.47 19.41
N ASP A 202 -6.78 -16.50 19.05
CA ASP A 202 -6.24 -17.40 18.04
C ASP A 202 -5.36 -18.44 18.75
N GLU A 203 -5.79 -19.70 18.74
CA GLU A 203 -5.03 -20.80 19.36
C GLU A 203 -3.67 -21.01 18.69
N GLN A 204 -3.55 -20.66 17.40
CA GLN A 204 -2.29 -20.76 16.66
C GLN A 204 -1.37 -19.57 16.95
N LYS A 205 -1.91 -18.47 17.48
CA LYS A 205 -1.16 -17.26 17.88
C LYS A 205 -1.50 -16.88 19.31
N PRO A 206 -1.10 -17.69 20.31
CA PRO A 206 -1.47 -17.50 21.72
C PRO A 206 -0.83 -16.25 22.36
N HIS A 207 0.10 -15.59 21.67
CA HIS A 207 0.72 -14.32 22.06
C HIS A 207 0.53 -13.31 20.94
N THR A 208 -0.59 -12.59 20.95
CA THR A 208 -0.80 -11.39 20.13
C THR A 208 -0.41 -10.14 20.91
N TRP A 209 -0.31 -8.99 20.23
CA TRP A 209 -0.09 -7.69 20.87
C TRP A 209 -1.22 -7.29 21.86
N LEU A 210 -2.36 -7.99 21.84
CA LEU A 210 -3.52 -7.78 22.71
C LEU A 210 -3.69 -8.95 23.71
N SER A 211 -2.60 -9.53 24.19
CA SER A 211 -2.66 -10.65 25.14
C SER A 211 -2.71 -10.15 26.58
N CYS A 212 -3.61 -10.72 27.40
CA CYS A 212 -3.65 -10.49 28.83
C CYS A 212 -2.40 -11.10 29.49
N ALA A 213 -1.85 -10.45 30.52
CA ALA A 213 -0.79 -11.02 31.34
C ALA A 213 -1.34 -12.19 32.18
N GLY A 214 -1.32 -13.41 31.64
CA GLY A 214 -1.71 -14.64 32.37
C GLY A 214 -3.00 -15.33 31.90
N GLY A 215 -3.74 -14.75 30.94
CA GLY A 215 -4.88 -15.37 30.25
C GLY A 215 -4.63 -15.34 28.75
N GLY A 216 -4.96 -16.43 28.04
CA GLY A 216 -4.60 -16.60 26.62
C GLY A 216 -4.96 -15.42 25.69
N ALA A 217 -4.28 -15.31 24.54
CA ALA A 217 -4.41 -14.21 23.57
C ALA A 217 -5.84 -13.68 23.36
N GLY A 218 -5.98 -12.35 23.33
CA GLY A 218 -7.20 -11.65 22.94
C GLY A 218 -7.91 -10.93 24.07
N ALA A 219 -8.74 -9.96 23.69
CA ALA A 219 -9.60 -9.18 24.58
C ALA A 219 -10.95 -8.96 23.90
N VAL A 220 -11.98 -9.63 24.41
CA VAL A 220 -13.34 -9.60 23.84
C VAL A 220 -14.38 -9.07 24.83
N THR A 221 -14.00 -8.85 26.09
CA THR A 221 -14.84 -8.23 27.13
C THR A 221 -14.20 -6.99 27.75
N ASN A 222 -14.99 -6.20 28.46
CA ASN A 222 -14.52 -4.99 29.14
C ASN A 222 -13.56 -5.34 30.29
N GLU A 223 -13.79 -6.43 31.01
CA GLU A 223 -12.92 -6.91 32.09
C GLU A 223 -11.53 -7.23 31.54
N GLN A 224 -11.45 -7.94 30.41
CA GLN A 224 -10.19 -8.26 29.75
C GLN A 224 -9.46 -7.00 29.26
N LEU A 225 -10.18 -6.04 28.68
CA LEU A 225 -9.58 -4.77 28.29
C LEU A 225 -9.04 -4.00 29.51
N ARG A 226 -9.75 -4.01 30.65
CA ARG A 226 -9.25 -3.42 31.91
C ARG A 226 -8.01 -4.13 32.43
N GLU A 227 -7.95 -5.46 32.33
CA GLU A 227 -6.76 -6.21 32.73
C GLU A 227 -5.54 -5.90 31.86
N ILE A 228 -5.73 -5.67 30.55
CA ILE A 228 -4.64 -5.35 29.61
C ILE A 228 -4.14 -3.91 29.79
N PHE A 229 -5.06 -2.95 29.86
CA PHE A 229 -4.72 -1.53 29.86
C PHE A 229 -4.59 -0.95 31.28
N GLY A 230 -4.96 -1.70 32.32
CA GLY A 230 -4.89 -1.25 33.71
C GLY A 230 -5.76 -0.02 33.97
N ASP A 231 -5.24 0.89 34.78
CA ASP A 231 -5.90 2.14 35.15
C ASP A 231 -5.64 3.29 34.15
N ASP A 232 -5.42 2.98 32.85
CA ASP A 232 -5.28 4.02 31.83
C ASP A 232 -6.57 4.86 31.73
N GLU A 233 -6.45 6.15 32.04
CA GLU A 233 -7.59 7.08 32.14
C GLU A 233 -8.40 7.15 30.83
N LYS A 234 -7.74 7.06 29.67
CA LYS A 234 -8.41 7.19 28.36
C LYS A 234 -9.18 5.94 28.02
N VAL A 235 -8.61 4.77 28.27
CA VAL A 235 -9.31 3.49 28.08
C VAL A 235 -10.51 3.40 29.01
N MET A 236 -10.37 3.80 30.28
CA MET A 236 -11.47 3.80 31.24
C MET A 236 -12.59 4.77 30.84
N ALA A 237 -12.26 6.02 30.48
CA ALA A 237 -13.23 6.99 29.97
C ALA A 237 -13.94 6.49 28.69
N THR A 238 -13.25 5.73 27.85
CA THR A 238 -13.82 5.13 26.65
C THR A 238 -14.78 4.00 27.00
N LEU A 239 -14.39 3.08 27.90
CA LEU A 239 -15.23 1.96 28.34
C LEU A 239 -16.53 2.44 29.02
N GLU A 240 -16.49 3.57 29.74
CA GLU A 240 -17.69 4.16 30.35
C GLU A 240 -18.70 4.70 29.34
N LYS A 241 -18.22 5.24 28.21
CA LYS A 241 -19.06 5.79 27.14
C LYS A 241 -19.40 4.79 26.04
N ASP A 242 -18.84 3.59 26.13
CA ASP A 242 -18.99 2.55 25.14
C ASP A 242 -20.32 1.80 25.32
N PRO A 243 -21.24 1.86 24.34
CA PRO A 243 -22.51 1.15 24.44
C PRO A 243 -22.40 -0.36 24.14
N CYS A 244 -21.30 -0.83 23.55
CA CYS A 244 -21.10 -2.23 23.22
C CYS A 244 -20.36 -2.93 24.36
N LEU A 245 -20.86 -4.10 24.77
CA LEU A 245 -20.28 -4.87 25.89
C LEU A 245 -19.63 -6.17 25.41
N SER A 246 -19.96 -6.62 24.20
CA SER A 246 -19.44 -7.86 23.62
C SER A 246 -18.70 -7.64 22.29
N ARG A 247 -17.93 -8.65 21.89
CA ARG A 247 -17.30 -8.72 20.56
C ARG A 247 -18.32 -8.73 19.43
N GLU A 248 -19.39 -9.51 19.55
CA GLU A 248 -20.40 -9.66 18.49
C GLU A 248 -21.11 -8.34 18.19
N GLU A 249 -21.51 -7.61 19.24
CA GLU A 249 -22.07 -6.27 19.11
C GLU A 249 -21.06 -5.31 18.45
N SER A 250 -19.80 -5.36 18.89
CA SER A 250 -18.74 -4.51 18.35
C SER A 250 -18.50 -4.80 16.86
N LEU A 251 -18.49 -6.08 16.44
CA LEU A 251 -18.38 -6.49 15.05
C LEU A 251 -19.53 -5.96 14.19
N ILE A 252 -20.76 -6.14 14.68
CA ILE A 252 -21.97 -5.68 13.99
C ILE A 252 -21.97 -4.15 13.84
N GLU A 253 -21.64 -3.43 14.90
CA GLU A 253 -21.59 -1.97 14.84
C GLU A 253 -20.49 -1.45 13.93
N VAL A 254 -19.29 -2.04 13.96
CA VAL A 254 -18.20 -1.72 13.02
C VAL A 254 -18.65 -1.97 11.58
N TYR A 255 -19.27 -3.13 11.30
CA TYR A 255 -19.80 -3.44 9.97
C TYR A 255 -20.85 -2.42 9.51
N ARG A 256 -21.81 -2.06 10.37
CA ARG A 256 -22.82 -1.04 10.07
C ARG A 256 -22.21 0.31 9.70
N LYS A 257 -21.07 0.68 10.31
CA LYS A 257 -20.37 1.93 9.94
C LYS A 257 -19.63 1.82 8.62
N LEU A 258 -19.02 0.67 8.33
CA LEU A 258 -18.27 0.43 7.09
C LEU A 258 -19.18 0.23 5.87
N ARG A 259 -20.33 -0.42 6.06
CA ARG A 259 -21.31 -0.73 5.01
C ARG A 259 -22.72 -0.32 5.42
N PRO A 260 -23.04 0.99 5.32
CA PRO A 260 -24.36 1.48 5.67
C PRO A 260 -25.40 0.95 4.65
N GLY A 261 -26.33 0.11 5.11
CA GLY A 261 -27.43 -0.41 4.30
C GLY A 261 -27.42 -1.93 4.11
N ASP A 262 -26.28 -2.58 4.31
CA ASP A 262 -26.17 -4.03 4.26
C ASP A 262 -26.58 -4.65 5.60
N PRO A 263 -27.40 -5.73 5.62
CA PRO A 263 -27.75 -6.40 6.87
C PRO A 263 -26.51 -7.06 7.49
N PRO A 264 -26.11 -6.70 8.73
CA PRO A 264 -24.91 -7.24 9.35
C PRO A 264 -25.15 -8.65 9.89
N THR A 265 -24.19 -9.56 9.65
CA THR A 265 -24.05 -10.82 10.38
C THR A 265 -22.66 -10.87 11.03
N VAL A 266 -22.51 -11.60 12.13
CA VAL A 266 -21.20 -11.73 12.81
C VAL A 266 -20.14 -12.27 11.86
N GLU A 267 -20.49 -13.31 11.09
CA GLU A 267 -19.58 -13.95 10.12
C GLU A 267 -19.15 -13.00 8.99
N SER A 268 -20.08 -12.24 8.42
CA SER A 268 -19.77 -11.28 7.35
C SER A 268 -18.96 -10.10 7.88
N ALA A 269 -19.21 -9.66 9.12
CA ALA A 269 -18.44 -8.62 9.79
C ALA A 269 -17.00 -9.05 10.08
N GLU A 270 -16.83 -10.28 10.55
CA GLU A 270 -15.52 -10.87 10.81
C GLU A 270 -14.70 -11.04 9.53
N THR A 271 -15.32 -11.60 8.48
CA THR A 271 -14.67 -11.77 7.18
C THR A 271 -14.31 -10.42 6.55
N LEU A 272 -15.15 -9.38 6.72
CA LEU A 272 -14.84 -8.05 6.24
C LEU A 272 -13.59 -7.49 6.92
N LEU A 273 -13.50 -7.56 8.25
CA LEU A 273 -12.34 -7.04 8.99
C LEU A 273 -11.07 -7.83 8.72
N ASP A 274 -11.16 -9.15 8.60
CA ASP A 274 -10.03 -10.00 8.24
C ASP A 274 -9.46 -9.61 6.86
N ASN A 275 -10.34 -9.44 5.88
CA ASN A 275 -9.94 -8.98 4.55
C ASN A 275 -9.43 -7.53 4.54
N LEU A 276 -9.84 -6.70 5.50
CA LEU A 276 -9.47 -5.29 5.54
C LEU A 276 -8.07 -5.05 6.10
N PHE A 277 -7.66 -5.83 7.11
CA PHE A 277 -6.42 -5.58 7.86
C PHE A 277 -5.45 -6.75 7.89
N PHE A 278 -5.91 -7.99 7.67
CA PHE A 278 -5.10 -9.20 7.87
C PHE A 278 -4.86 -10.00 6.59
N ASP A 279 -5.58 -9.70 5.50
CA ASP A 279 -5.28 -10.21 4.16
C ASP A 279 -4.15 -9.39 3.53
N LYS A 280 -2.97 -10.01 3.38
CA LYS A 280 -1.78 -9.38 2.78
C LYS A 280 -2.01 -8.93 1.34
N ARG A 281 -2.95 -9.55 0.60
CA ARG A 281 -3.28 -9.15 -0.78
C ARG A 281 -4.08 -7.84 -0.84
N ARG A 282 -4.69 -7.44 0.28
CA ARG A 282 -5.56 -6.25 0.38
C ARG A 282 -4.97 -5.16 1.26
N TYR A 283 -4.08 -5.54 2.17
CA TYR A 283 -3.45 -4.64 3.12
C TYR A 283 -1.93 -4.84 3.15
N ASP A 284 -1.19 -3.82 2.71
CA ASP A 284 0.26 -3.77 2.76
C ASP A 284 0.76 -2.39 3.21
N ILE A 285 1.75 -2.42 4.10
CA ILE A 285 2.44 -1.22 4.63
C ILE A 285 3.76 -0.96 3.86
N SER A 286 4.13 -1.87 2.94
CA SER A 286 5.39 -1.91 2.19
C SER A 286 6.64 -2.02 3.07
N SER A 287 7.79 -2.30 2.45
CA SER A 287 9.09 -2.35 3.13
C SER A 287 9.52 -0.99 3.68
N VAL A 288 9.05 0.11 3.08
CA VAL A 288 9.38 1.47 3.53
C VAL A 288 8.60 1.84 4.79
N GLY A 289 7.40 1.29 4.96
CA GLY A 289 6.57 1.58 6.14
C GLY A 289 6.78 0.63 7.33
N ARG A 290 7.42 -0.53 7.14
CA ARG A 290 7.72 -1.53 8.19
C ARG A 290 9.03 -1.21 8.91
#